data_AF-A0AAD5DJZ4-F1
#
_entry.id   AF-A0AAD5DJZ4-F1
#
_cell.length_a   1.000
_cell.length_b   1.000
_cell.length_c   1.000
_cell.angle_alpha   90.00
_cell.angle_beta   90.00
_cell.angle_gamma   90.00
#
_symmetry.space_group_name_H-M   'P 1'
#
loop_
_entity.id
_entity.type
_entity.pdbx_description
1 polymer ?
#
loop_
_entity_poly.entity_id
_entity_poly.type
_entity_poly.pdbx_seq_one_letter_code
_entity_poly.pdbx_strand_id
1 'polypeptide(L)'
;MGIQVFETCHAALLPGQGGPPPPPASNLASSPPPPDSAIVIGDPHVRGFDDQWFFFDGQPGETVSLLSTGDGAKLDATLGAGGLRGQATFVRAIAFQQGGANVVAAVYEQGGQWRMAVWANGQPMAATDTAILPGGISVEASAAPPLLERIAYSTSPLHTAPKFRDSGRPIVTITTPSMRIEAKQRKPTKPAQIADPLYGEWFDVFVTVLHPLALPVTGILGDTYGQDQVQAASLTPVQQLPTAALVAE
;
A
#
# COMPACT_ATOMS: atom_id res chain seq x y z
N MET A 1 -55.71 18.80 18.21
CA MET A 1 -54.93 19.41 17.12
C MET A 1 -54.93 20.91 17.33
N GLY A 2 -53.85 21.47 17.87
CA GLY A 2 -53.73 22.89 18.15
C GLY A 2 -52.54 23.46 17.39
N ILE A 3 -52.79 24.49 16.58
CA ILE A 3 -51.77 25.19 15.79
C ILE A 3 -51.25 26.34 16.66
N GLN A 4 -50.00 26.25 17.10
CA GLN A 4 -49.30 27.37 17.74
C GLN A 4 -48.62 28.22 16.68
N VAL A 5 -49.00 29.50 16.66
CA VAL A 5 -48.38 30.57 15.87
C VAL A 5 -47.23 31.13 16.69
N PHE A 6 -46.01 31.07 16.16
CA PHE A 6 -44.84 31.72 16.77
C PHE A 6 -44.63 33.09 16.13
N GLU A 7 -44.54 34.09 17.01
CA GLU A 7 -44.36 35.51 16.75
C GLU A 7 -42.88 35.81 16.49
N THR A 8 -42.57 36.45 15.35
CA THR A 8 -41.20 36.74 14.91
C THR A 8 -40.76 38.11 15.42
N CYS A 9 -39.89 38.16 16.43
CA CYS A 9 -39.22 39.39 16.84
C CYS A 9 -38.07 39.73 15.87
N HIS A 10 -38.16 40.88 15.20
CA HIS A 10 -37.06 41.48 14.44
C HIS A 10 -36.14 42.25 15.39
N ALA A 11 -34.93 41.75 15.60
CA ALA A 11 -33.87 42.47 16.29
C ALA A 11 -33.14 43.39 15.29
N ALA A 12 -33.08 44.69 15.60
CA ALA A 12 -32.32 45.68 14.85
C ALA A 12 -30.81 45.49 15.06
N LEU A 13 -30.07 45.29 13.97
CA LEU A 13 -28.61 45.23 13.95
C LEU A 13 -28.00 46.63 14.04
N LEU A 14 -27.15 46.85 15.04
CA LEU A 14 -26.29 48.02 15.16
C LEU A 14 -25.15 47.95 14.12
N PRO A 15 -24.67 49.09 13.57
CA PRO A 15 -23.47 49.12 12.74
C PRO A 15 -22.22 48.83 13.60
N GLY A 16 -21.68 47.63 13.45
CA GLY A 16 -20.48 47.17 14.14
C GLY A 16 -19.22 47.90 13.66
N GLN A 17 -18.43 48.36 14.63
CA GLN A 17 -17.11 48.95 14.46
C GLN A 17 -16.19 48.03 13.65
N GLY A 18 -15.46 48.61 12.69
CA GLY A 18 -14.43 47.93 11.91
C GLY A 18 -13.29 47.48 12.80
N GLY A 19 -13.25 46.17 13.10
CA GLY A 19 -12.09 45.53 13.72
C GLY A 19 -10.88 45.54 12.77
N PRO A 20 -9.66 45.40 13.32
CA PRO A 20 -8.44 45.32 12.52
C PRO A 20 -8.54 44.17 11.50
N PRO A 21 -7.92 44.33 10.32
CA PRO A 21 -7.96 43.31 9.28
C PRO A 21 -7.45 41.98 9.82
N PRO A 22 -8.11 40.85 9.49
CA PRO A 22 -7.65 39.54 9.92
C PRO A 22 -6.20 39.32 9.43
N PRO A 23 -5.35 38.69 10.27
CA PRO A 23 -4.00 38.35 9.85
C PRO A 23 -4.05 37.50 8.56
N PRO A 24 -3.08 37.67 7.64
CA PRO A 24 -3.00 36.86 6.43
C PRO A 24 -2.94 35.39 6.81
N ALA A 25 -3.84 34.59 6.23
CA ALA A 25 -3.88 33.15 6.40
C ALA A 25 -2.64 32.52 5.74
N SER A 26 -1.51 32.52 6.46
CA SER A 26 -0.32 31.75 6.10
C SER A 26 -0.36 30.42 6.82
N ASN A 27 -0.89 29.42 6.14
CA ASN A 27 -0.33 28.08 6.12
C ASN A 27 -0.94 27.40 4.90
N LEU A 28 -0.31 27.63 3.74
CA LEU A 28 -0.45 26.73 2.62
C LEU A 28 -0.02 25.36 3.14
N ALA A 29 -1.00 24.49 3.41
CA ALA A 29 -0.75 23.09 3.67
C ALA A 29 0.22 22.61 2.58
N SER A 30 1.42 22.19 2.99
CA SER A 30 2.38 21.56 2.09
C SER A 30 1.62 20.50 1.31
N SER A 31 1.69 20.57 -0.02
CA SER A 31 1.09 19.56 -0.90
C SER A 31 1.42 18.18 -0.34
N PRO A 32 0.43 17.26 -0.29
CA PRO A 32 0.66 15.94 0.25
C PRO A 32 1.87 15.32 -0.45
N PRO A 33 2.76 14.63 0.29
CA PRO A 33 3.89 13.94 -0.31
C PRO A 33 3.41 13.04 -1.45
N PRO A 34 4.21 12.87 -2.51
CA PRO A 34 3.87 11.98 -3.60
C PRO A 34 3.54 10.58 -3.06
N PRO A 35 2.70 9.80 -3.76
CA PRO A 35 2.38 8.45 -3.33
C PRO A 35 3.66 7.60 -3.27
N ASP A 36 4.06 7.21 -2.06
CA ASP A 36 5.17 6.31 -1.83
C ASP A 36 4.77 4.88 -2.21
N SER A 37 5.73 4.09 -2.71
CA SER A 37 5.49 2.69 -3.08
C SER A 37 6.62 1.79 -2.64
N ALA A 38 6.26 0.63 -2.09
CA ALA A 38 7.19 -0.40 -1.66
C ALA A 38 6.87 -1.72 -2.38
N ILE A 39 7.89 -2.55 -2.60
CA ILE A 39 7.74 -3.79 -3.37
C ILE A 39 8.58 -4.93 -2.80
N VAL A 40 8.09 -6.15 -2.95
CA VAL A 40 8.80 -7.41 -2.68
C VAL A 40 8.71 -8.28 -3.93
N ILE A 41 9.83 -8.59 -4.57
CA ILE A 41 9.84 -9.32 -5.84
C ILE A 41 10.87 -10.45 -5.85
N GLY A 42 10.58 -11.53 -6.59
CA GLY A 42 11.54 -12.62 -6.78
C GLY A 42 11.98 -13.28 -5.47
N ASP A 43 13.28 -13.52 -5.34
CA ASP A 43 13.98 -14.15 -4.21
C ASP A 43 14.35 -13.13 -3.11
N PRO A 44 13.44 -12.92 -2.16
CA PRO A 44 12.75 -11.65 -2.12
C PRO A 44 13.72 -10.45 -2.07
N HIS A 45 13.80 -9.74 -3.19
CA HIS A 45 14.39 -8.41 -3.24
C HIS A 45 13.32 -7.40 -2.83
N VAL A 46 13.66 -6.57 -1.86
CA VAL A 46 12.75 -5.60 -1.27
C VAL A 46 13.19 -4.20 -1.66
N ARG A 47 12.24 -3.38 -2.08
CA ARG A 47 12.41 -1.92 -2.14
C ARG A 47 11.46 -1.28 -1.13
N GLY A 48 12.01 -0.54 -0.18
CA GLY A 48 11.25 0.19 0.82
C GLY A 48 10.48 1.39 0.23
N PHE A 49 9.75 2.09 1.10
CA PHE A 49 9.11 3.37 0.79
C PHE A 49 10.13 4.52 0.63
N ASP A 50 11.35 4.33 1.12
CA ASP A 50 12.53 5.21 0.95
C ASP A 50 13.29 4.96 -0.37
N ASP A 51 12.69 4.18 -1.29
CA ASP A 51 13.28 3.72 -2.55
C ASP A 51 14.59 2.91 -2.42
N GLN A 52 15.02 2.54 -1.20
CA GLN A 52 16.22 1.75 -1.00
C GLN A 52 15.95 0.27 -1.23
N TRP A 53 16.88 -0.38 -1.95
CA TRP A 53 16.84 -1.81 -2.22
C TRP A 53 17.67 -2.58 -1.19
N PHE A 54 17.12 -3.68 -0.70
CA PHE A 54 17.86 -4.65 0.09
C PHE A 54 17.40 -6.08 -0.21
N PHE A 55 18.27 -7.03 0.12
CA PHE A 55 17.95 -8.45 0.06
C PHE A 55 17.41 -8.89 1.42
N PHE A 56 16.31 -9.64 1.43
CA PHE A 56 15.75 -10.21 2.65
C PHE A 56 15.94 -11.73 2.66
N ASP A 57 16.80 -12.21 3.55
CA ASP A 57 17.08 -13.64 3.67
C ASP A 57 16.08 -14.33 4.62
N GLY A 58 14.90 -14.63 4.10
CA GLY A 58 13.86 -15.35 4.83
C GLY A 58 13.92 -16.86 4.64
N GLN A 59 13.30 -17.61 5.56
CA GLN A 59 13.32 -19.08 5.51
C GLN A 59 12.03 -19.66 4.90
N PRO A 60 12.11 -20.75 4.11
CA PRO A 60 10.92 -21.48 3.69
C PRO A 60 10.02 -21.92 4.86
N GLY A 61 8.72 -21.66 4.74
CA GLY A 61 7.72 -21.94 5.78
C GLY A 61 7.52 -20.82 6.79
N GLU A 62 8.36 -19.79 6.76
CA GLU A 62 8.24 -18.62 7.65
C GLU A 62 7.09 -17.71 7.22
N THR A 63 6.42 -17.09 8.20
CA THR A 63 5.53 -15.96 7.97
C THR A 63 6.18 -14.69 8.51
N VAL A 64 6.32 -13.69 7.65
CA VAL A 64 6.98 -12.42 7.96
C VAL A 64 6.00 -11.26 7.84
N SER A 65 6.10 -10.29 8.76
CA SER A 65 5.29 -9.06 8.69
C SER A 65 5.92 -8.09 7.69
N LEU A 66 5.25 -7.87 6.56
CA LEU A 66 5.67 -6.89 5.58
C LEU A 66 5.31 -5.47 6.04
N LEU A 67 4.10 -5.29 6.57
CA LEU A 67 3.59 -3.99 6.98
C LEU A 67 2.59 -4.15 8.12
N SER A 68 2.69 -3.31 9.14
CA SER A 68 1.65 -3.09 10.14
C SER A 68 1.50 -1.60 10.41
N THR A 69 0.28 -1.11 10.56
CA THR A 69 -0.04 0.31 10.78
C THR A 69 -0.78 0.53 12.10
N GLY A 70 -0.82 1.77 12.59
CA GLY A 70 -1.43 2.14 13.87
C GLY A 70 -2.96 2.06 13.90
N ASP A 71 -3.60 2.04 12.75
CA ASP A 71 -5.04 1.76 12.59
C ASP A 71 -5.34 0.25 12.50
N GLY A 72 -4.33 -0.59 12.75
CA GLY A 72 -4.48 -2.04 12.86
C GLY A 72 -4.49 -2.79 11.52
N ALA A 73 -4.09 -2.14 10.42
CA ALA A 73 -3.87 -2.87 9.18
C ALA A 73 -2.58 -3.68 9.29
N LYS A 74 -2.60 -4.93 8.81
CA LYS A 74 -1.47 -5.87 8.84
C LYS A 74 -1.39 -6.62 7.52
N LEU A 75 -0.21 -6.64 6.91
CA LEU A 75 0.12 -7.43 5.73
C LEU A 75 1.28 -8.36 6.06
N ASP A 76 1.01 -9.65 6.08
CA ASP A 76 2.00 -10.71 6.26
C ASP A 76 2.27 -11.43 4.94
N ALA A 77 3.47 -11.97 4.77
CA ALA A 77 3.85 -12.85 3.69
C ALA A 77 4.29 -14.21 4.22
N THR A 78 3.82 -15.29 3.61
CA THR A 78 4.34 -16.64 3.86
C THR A 78 5.34 -17.00 2.79
N LEU A 79 6.51 -17.42 3.24
CA LEU A 79 7.64 -17.78 2.42
C LEU A 79 7.64 -19.28 2.11
N GLY A 80 8.07 -19.65 0.92
CA GLY A 80 8.24 -21.05 0.54
C GLY A 80 9.53 -21.25 -0.25
N ALA A 81 10.02 -22.49 -0.23
CA ALA A 81 11.20 -22.88 -1.00
C ALA A 81 10.92 -22.71 -2.49
N GLY A 82 11.94 -22.28 -3.23
CA GLY A 82 11.88 -22.01 -4.65
C GLY A 82 13.26 -21.79 -5.26
N GLY A 83 13.29 -21.19 -6.44
CA GLY A 83 14.53 -20.93 -7.16
C GLY A 83 15.16 -22.19 -7.74
N LEU A 84 16.34 -22.03 -8.34
CA LEU A 84 17.07 -23.17 -8.89
C LEU A 84 17.43 -24.12 -7.75
N ARG A 85 17.02 -25.37 -7.87
CA ARG A 85 17.24 -26.48 -6.94
C ARG A 85 16.70 -26.20 -5.53
N GLY A 86 15.69 -25.35 -5.39
CA GLY A 86 15.12 -25.00 -4.09
C GLY A 86 16.01 -24.10 -3.22
N GLN A 87 17.03 -23.45 -3.80
CA GLN A 87 18.01 -22.64 -3.07
C GLN A 87 17.58 -21.21 -2.78
N ALA A 88 16.40 -20.80 -3.25
CA ALA A 88 15.86 -19.48 -2.98
C ALA A 88 14.57 -19.59 -2.15
N THR A 89 14.18 -18.45 -1.59
CA THR A 89 12.92 -18.30 -0.88
C THR A 89 12.02 -17.36 -1.69
N PHE A 90 10.75 -17.72 -1.83
CA PHE A 90 9.77 -16.93 -2.58
C PHE A 90 8.54 -16.65 -1.73
N VAL A 91 7.87 -15.51 -1.96
CA VAL A 91 6.55 -15.26 -1.38
C VAL A 91 5.54 -16.21 -2.04
N ARG A 92 4.93 -17.09 -1.25
CA ARG A 92 3.90 -18.05 -1.70
C ARG A 92 2.50 -17.66 -1.27
N ALA A 93 2.36 -16.91 -0.19
CA ALA A 93 1.07 -16.38 0.22
C ALA A 93 1.22 -14.97 0.81
N ILE A 94 0.14 -14.20 0.73
CA ILE A 94 -0.04 -12.98 1.51
C ILE A 94 -1.32 -13.10 2.35
N ALA A 95 -1.29 -12.48 3.53
CA ALA A 95 -2.47 -12.32 4.38
C ALA A 95 -2.59 -10.86 4.77
N PHE A 96 -3.75 -10.25 4.50
CA PHE A 96 -4.06 -8.88 4.88
C PHE A 96 -5.21 -8.86 5.88
N GLN A 97 -5.08 -8.08 6.94
CA GLN A 97 -6.11 -7.91 7.97
C GLN A 97 -6.24 -6.43 8.34
N GLN A 98 -7.47 -5.95 8.52
CA GLN A 98 -7.74 -4.63 9.09
C GLN A 98 -9.15 -4.60 9.66
N GLY A 99 -9.27 -4.34 10.97
CA GLY A 99 -10.56 -4.42 11.67
C GLY A 99 -11.23 -5.78 11.48
N GLY A 100 -12.42 -5.79 10.87
CA GLY A 100 -13.17 -7.03 10.55
C GLY A 100 -12.89 -7.63 9.17
N ALA A 101 -11.99 -7.05 8.38
CA ALA A 101 -11.60 -7.56 7.07
C ALA A 101 -10.37 -8.49 7.19
N ASN A 102 -10.41 -9.63 6.51
CA ASN A 102 -9.33 -10.60 6.42
C ASN A 102 -9.28 -11.14 4.97
N VAL A 103 -8.12 -11.08 4.35
CA VAL A 103 -7.89 -11.53 2.97
C VAL A 103 -6.67 -12.42 2.97
N VAL A 104 -6.77 -13.59 2.33
CA VAL A 104 -5.65 -14.49 2.13
C VAL A 104 -5.55 -14.80 0.65
N ALA A 105 -4.36 -14.66 0.08
CA ALA A 105 -4.08 -15.14 -1.27
C ALA A 105 -2.86 -16.04 -1.25
N ALA A 106 -2.93 -17.18 -1.94
CA ALA A 106 -1.86 -18.17 -1.96
C ALA A 106 -1.65 -18.72 -3.37
N VAL A 107 -0.39 -18.95 -3.73
CA VAL A 107 0.03 -19.68 -4.92
C VAL A 107 0.49 -21.08 -4.49
N TYR A 108 -0.13 -22.11 -5.04
CA TYR A 108 0.13 -23.50 -4.68
C TYR A 108 0.07 -24.40 -5.92
N GLU A 109 0.70 -25.57 -5.83
CA GLU A 109 0.70 -26.56 -6.89
C GLU A 109 -0.45 -27.56 -6.69
N GLN A 110 -1.23 -27.79 -7.74
CA GLN A 110 -2.29 -28.79 -7.79
C GLN A 110 -2.24 -29.52 -9.12
N GLY A 111 -2.00 -30.84 -9.08
CA GLY A 111 -1.95 -31.68 -10.28
C GLY A 111 -0.88 -31.23 -11.30
N GLY A 112 0.29 -30.78 -10.81
CA GLY A 112 1.38 -30.29 -11.66
C GLY A 112 1.16 -28.88 -12.23
N GLN A 113 0.12 -28.17 -11.79
CA GLN A 113 -0.16 -26.80 -12.19
C GLN A 113 -0.18 -25.88 -10.99
N TRP A 114 0.54 -24.76 -11.11
CA TRP A 114 0.49 -23.70 -10.11
C TRP A 114 -0.75 -22.84 -10.30
N ARG A 115 -1.46 -22.60 -9.19
CA ARG A 115 -2.72 -21.87 -9.16
C ARG A 115 -2.70 -20.85 -8.04
N MET A 116 -3.35 -19.72 -8.26
CA MET A 116 -3.68 -18.77 -7.22
C MET A 116 -5.08 -19.06 -6.69
N ALA A 117 -5.24 -19.06 -5.37
CA ALA A 117 -6.54 -18.98 -4.72
C ALA A 117 -6.58 -17.76 -3.80
N VAL A 118 -7.76 -17.17 -3.68
CA VAL A 118 -8.03 -15.98 -2.88
C VAL A 118 -9.23 -16.28 -1.99
N TRP A 119 -9.14 -15.88 -0.72
CA TRP A 119 -10.23 -15.92 0.24
C TRP A 119 -10.43 -14.54 0.85
N ALA A 120 -11.68 -14.11 0.96
CA ALA A 120 -12.08 -12.88 1.62
C ALA A 120 -13.06 -13.20 2.76
N ASN A 121 -12.70 -12.84 3.99
CA ASN A 121 -13.39 -13.22 5.23
C ASN A 121 -13.71 -14.73 5.30
N GLY A 122 -12.75 -15.56 4.86
CA GLY A 122 -12.88 -17.02 4.81
C GLY A 122 -13.69 -17.57 3.64
N GLN A 123 -14.33 -16.73 2.82
CA GLN A 123 -15.06 -17.16 1.64
C GLN A 123 -14.12 -17.23 0.42
N PRO A 124 -14.08 -18.35 -0.32
CA PRO A 124 -13.27 -18.46 -1.53
C PRO A 124 -13.81 -17.51 -2.61
N MET A 125 -12.89 -16.87 -3.33
CA MET A 125 -13.21 -15.98 -4.46
C MET A 125 -12.86 -16.66 -5.78
N ALA A 126 -13.74 -16.56 -6.76
CA ALA A 126 -13.45 -16.92 -8.14
C ALA A 126 -12.55 -15.87 -8.81
N ALA A 127 -11.96 -16.22 -9.94
CA ALA A 127 -10.90 -15.44 -10.56
C ALA A 127 -11.38 -14.16 -11.30
N THR A 128 -12.62 -13.74 -11.11
CA THR A 128 -13.15 -12.45 -11.59
C THR A 128 -14.02 -11.79 -10.53
N ASP A 129 -13.97 -12.30 -9.30
CA ASP A 129 -14.84 -11.82 -8.23
C ASP A 129 -14.30 -10.52 -7.64
N THR A 130 -15.26 -9.70 -7.22
CA THR A 130 -15.01 -8.55 -6.37
C THR A 130 -15.76 -8.74 -5.05
N ALA A 131 -15.09 -8.49 -3.94
CA ALA A 131 -15.69 -8.47 -2.61
C ALA A 131 -15.51 -7.10 -1.98
N ILE A 132 -16.55 -6.60 -1.30
CA ILE A 132 -16.48 -5.41 -0.46
C ILE A 132 -16.57 -5.84 0.99
N LEU A 133 -15.55 -5.51 1.77
CA LEU A 133 -15.37 -5.90 3.17
C LEU A 133 -15.63 -4.70 4.11
N PRO A 134 -15.77 -4.94 5.43
CA PRO A 134 -15.89 -3.85 6.40
C PRO A 134 -14.74 -2.83 6.28
N GLY A 135 -15.03 -1.57 6.61
CA GLY A 135 -14.03 -0.49 6.52
C GLY A 135 -13.82 0.07 5.10
N GLY A 136 -14.67 -0.29 4.14
CA GLY A 136 -14.57 0.19 2.75
C GLY A 136 -13.43 -0.47 1.97
N ILE A 137 -12.99 -1.65 2.41
CA ILE A 137 -11.92 -2.41 1.77
C ILE A 137 -12.52 -3.20 0.60
N SER A 138 -11.95 -3.07 -0.60
CA SER A 138 -12.31 -3.91 -1.75
C SER A 138 -11.22 -4.95 -2.04
N VAL A 139 -11.65 -6.13 -2.47
CA VAL A 139 -10.77 -7.20 -2.95
C VAL A 139 -11.21 -7.57 -4.35
N GLU A 140 -10.27 -7.59 -5.29
CA GLU A 140 -10.48 -8.02 -6.66
C GLU A 140 -9.54 -9.17 -6.97
N ALA A 141 -10.10 -10.32 -7.34
CA ALA A 141 -9.35 -11.45 -7.84
C ALA A 141 -9.47 -11.47 -9.36
N SER A 142 -8.34 -11.49 -10.06
CA SER A 142 -8.29 -11.58 -11.52
C SER A 142 -7.43 -12.77 -11.94
N ALA A 143 -7.98 -13.65 -12.77
CA ALA A 143 -7.23 -14.69 -13.46
C ALA A 143 -6.35 -14.05 -14.54
N ALA A 144 -5.30 -14.78 -14.91
CA ALA A 144 -4.69 -14.53 -16.22
C ALA A 144 -5.78 -14.60 -17.29
N PRO A 145 -5.97 -13.55 -18.12
CA PRO A 145 -6.84 -13.67 -19.27
C PRO A 145 -6.37 -14.85 -20.12
N PRO A 146 -7.31 -15.62 -20.73
CA PRO A 146 -6.94 -16.67 -21.66
C PRO A 146 -6.01 -16.12 -22.74
N LEU A 147 -5.05 -16.94 -23.19
CA LEU A 147 -3.92 -16.54 -24.06
C LEU A 147 -4.30 -15.76 -25.34
N LEU A 148 -5.59 -15.74 -25.72
CA LEU A 148 -6.10 -15.13 -26.93
C LEU A 148 -6.24 -13.59 -26.87
N GLU A 149 -6.19 -12.94 -25.70
CA GLU A 149 -6.35 -11.46 -25.60
C GLU A 149 -5.02 -10.68 -25.40
N ARG A 150 -3.86 -11.34 -25.49
CA ARG A 150 -2.55 -10.72 -25.16
C ARG A 150 -1.97 -9.75 -26.19
N ILE A 151 -2.76 -9.25 -27.14
CA ILE A 151 -2.32 -8.27 -28.16
C ILE A 151 -2.97 -6.91 -27.87
N ALA A 152 -2.59 -6.26 -26.77
CA ALA A 152 -2.85 -4.83 -26.58
C ALA A 152 -1.59 -4.16 -26.05
N TYR A 153 -0.91 -3.44 -26.95
CA TYR A 153 0.24 -2.60 -26.66
C TYR A 153 -0.18 -1.44 -25.75
N SER A 154 0.38 -1.36 -24.55
CA SER A 154 0.30 -0.18 -23.69
C SER A 154 1.32 0.86 -24.15
N THR A 155 0.84 1.97 -24.71
CA THR A 155 1.62 3.09 -25.24
C THR A 155 1.54 4.35 -24.36
N SER A 156 1.22 4.23 -23.06
CA SER A 156 1.15 5.42 -22.19
C SER A 156 2.56 5.94 -21.82
N PRO A 157 2.90 7.22 -22.11
CA PRO A 157 4.25 7.75 -21.98
C PRO A 157 4.56 8.44 -20.64
N LEU A 158 3.72 8.31 -19.60
CA LEU A 158 3.88 9.12 -18.39
C LEU A 158 3.84 8.28 -17.11
N HIS A 159 4.92 7.56 -16.84
CA HIS A 159 5.50 7.23 -15.52
C HIS A 159 6.60 6.18 -15.74
N THR A 160 7.84 6.52 -15.38
CA THR A 160 9.01 5.63 -15.42
C THR A 160 9.01 4.62 -14.27
N ALA A 161 7.86 4.01 -13.96
CA ALA A 161 7.86 2.77 -13.23
C ALA A 161 8.53 1.71 -14.13
N PRO A 162 9.43 0.86 -13.62
CA PRO A 162 10.00 -0.23 -14.41
C PRO A 162 8.86 -0.99 -15.07
N LYS A 163 8.88 -1.04 -16.42
CA LYS A 163 7.90 -1.79 -17.22
C LYS A 163 8.09 -3.29 -16.98
N PHE A 164 7.70 -3.76 -15.80
CA PHE A 164 7.45 -5.17 -15.57
C PHE A 164 6.39 -5.55 -16.59
N ARG A 165 6.75 -6.39 -17.57
CA ARG A 165 5.81 -6.87 -18.58
C ARG A 165 4.63 -7.52 -17.86
N ASP A 166 3.54 -6.76 -17.74
CA ASP A 166 2.35 -7.15 -17.01
C ASP A 166 1.56 -8.11 -17.91
N SER A 167 1.99 -9.37 -17.87
CA SER A 167 1.70 -10.31 -18.94
C SER A 167 0.36 -11.01 -18.72
N GLY A 168 -0.70 -10.31 -18.32
CA GLY A 168 -1.99 -10.93 -18.01
C GLY A 168 -1.82 -12.13 -17.07
N ARG A 169 -1.20 -11.90 -15.91
CA ARG A 169 -0.98 -12.93 -14.89
C ARG A 169 -2.08 -12.83 -13.84
N PRO A 170 -2.38 -13.92 -13.11
CA PRO A 170 -3.31 -13.82 -12.01
C PRO A 170 -2.82 -12.79 -10.99
N ILE A 171 -3.73 -11.96 -10.51
CA ILE A 171 -3.47 -10.90 -9.55
C ILE A 171 -4.60 -10.83 -8.55
N VAL A 172 -4.25 -10.62 -7.28
CA VAL A 172 -5.19 -10.10 -6.29
C VAL A 172 -4.86 -8.65 -6.01
N THR A 173 -5.88 -7.78 -6.04
CA THR A 173 -5.77 -6.38 -5.64
C THR A 173 -6.61 -6.18 -4.39
N ILE A 174 -6.01 -5.64 -3.33
CA ILE A 174 -6.70 -5.24 -2.10
C ILE A 174 -6.59 -3.72 -2.01
N THR A 175 -7.72 -3.03 -2.06
CA THR A 175 -7.76 -1.57 -1.93
C THR A 175 -8.39 -1.22 -0.59
N THR A 176 -7.68 -0.42 0.18
CA THR A 176 -8.12 0.15 1.46
C THR A 176 -8.24 1.67 1.30
N PRO A 177 -8.75 2.41 2.30
CA PRO A 177 -8.72 3.86 2.25
C PRO A 177 -7.30 4.45 2.11
N SER A 178 -6.28 3.83 2.69
CA SER A 178 -4.92 4.41 2.76
C SER A 178 -3.89 3.76 1.83
N MET A 179 -4.16 2.58 1.30
CA MET A 179 -3.22 1.81 0.48
C MET A 179 -3.89 0.89 -0.53
N ARG A 180 -3.16 0.59 -1.61
CA ARG A 180 -3.47 -0.45 -2.60
C ARG A 180 -2.37 -1.50 -2.58
N ILE A 181 -2.75 -2.76 -2.37
CA ILE A 181 -1.85 -3.92 -2.34
C ILE A 181 -2.13 -4.78 -3.57
N GLU A 182 -1.11 -5.10 -4.34
CA GLU A 182 -1.19 -6.00 -5.48
C GLU A 182 -0.25 -7.20 -5.27
N ALA A 183 -0.77 -8.43 -5.30
CA ALA A 183 0.06 -9.62 -5.35
C ALA A 183 -0.12 -10.31 -6.71
N LYS A 184 0.93 -10.25 -7.53
CA LYS A 184 0.94 -10.73 -8.92
C LYS A 184 1.63 -12.09 -8.99
N GLN A 185 0.93 -13.12 -9.45
CA GLN A 185 1.50 -14.46 -9.61
C GLN A 185 2.52 -14.47 -10.76
N ARG A 186 3.73 -14.91 -10.47
CA ARG A 186 4.86 -15.00 -11.38
C ARG A 186 5.22 -16.44 -11.64
N LYS A 187 5.66 -16.67 -12.87
CA LYS A 187 6.08 -17.96 -13.38
C LYS A 187 7.52 -17.88 -13.85
N PRO A 188 8.28 -18.98 -13.73
CA PRO A 188 9.61 -19.10 -14.30
C PRO A 188 9.63 -18.66 -15.77
N THR A 189 10.66 -17.93 -16.20
CA THR A 189 10.77 -17.44 -17.59
C THR A 189 12.01 -17.94 -18.31
N LYS A 190 13.08 -18.26 -17.59
CA LYS A 190 14.30 -18.79 -18.19
C LYS A 190 14.19 -20.32 -18.34
N PRO A 191 14.73 -20.94 -19.41
CA PRO A 191 14.63 -22.38 -19.63
C PRO A 191 15.07 -23.24 -18.43
N ALA A 192 16.18 -22.87 -17.77
CA ALA A 192 16.67 -23.57 -16.59
C ALA A 192 15.69 -23.51 -15.40
N GLN A 193 14.97 -22.40 -15.25
CA GLN A 193 13.97 -22.24 -14.18
C GLN A 193 12.70 -23.03 -14.50
N ILE A 194 12.30 -23.07 -15.78
CA ILE A 194 11.12 -23.82 -16.24
C ILE A 194 11.33 -25.33 -16.12
N ALA A 195 12.55 -25.80 -16.40
CA ALA A 195 12.91 -27.21 -16.33
C ALA A 195 13.07 -27.73 -14.88
N ASP A 196 13.14 -26.84 -13.89
CA ASP A 196 13.37 -27.20 -12.50
C ASP A 196 12.04 -27.35 -11.75
N PRO A 197 11.67 -28.57 -11.32
CA PRO A 197 10.40 -28.81 -10.63
C PRO A 197 10.33 -28.11 -9.27
N LEU A 198 11.47 -27.73 -8.68
CA LEU A 198 11.51 -27.07 -7.38
C LEU A 198 11.41 -25.54 -7.47
N TYR A 199 11.41 -24.95 -8.68
CA TYR A 199 11.38 -23.50 -8.82
C TYR A 199 10.03 -22.92 -8.38
N GLY A 200 8.95 -23.47 -8.92
CA GLY A 200 7.57 -23.07 -8.63
C GLY A 200 7.17 -21.65 -9.05
N GLU A 201 5.93 -21.27 -8.75
CA GLU A 201 5.36 -19.94 -9.04
C GLU A 201 5.15 -19.11 -7.77
N TRP A 202 5.48 -17.83 -7.80
CA TRP A 202 5.55 -16.97 -6.61
C TRP A 202 4.72 -15.70 -6.77
N PHE A 203 4.59 -14.91 -5.70
CA PHE A 203 4.05 -13.57 -5.76
C PHE A 203 5.16 -12.51 -5.86
N ASP A 204 4.99 -11.57 -6.78
CA ASP A 204 5.58 -10.23 -6.62
C ASP A 204 4.50 -9.37 -5.92
N VAL A 205 4.84 -8.75 -4.79
CA VAL A 205 3.93 -7.96 -3.95
C VAL A 205 4.27 -6.48 -4.08
N PHE A 206 3.26 -5.66 -4.35
CA PHE A 206 3.38 -4.22 -4.49
C PHE A 206 2.45 -3.54 -3.49
N VAL A 207 2.94 -2.51 -2.81
CA VAL A 207 2.17 -1.67 -1.89
C VAL A 207 2.31 -0.22 -2.34
N THR A 208 1.18 0.40 -2.67
CA THR A 208 1.10 1.82 -3.04
C THR A 208 0.33 2.57 -1.98
N VAL A 209 0.91 3.62 -1.41
CA VAL A 209 0.25 4.50 -0.45
C VAL A 209 -0.67 5.45 -1.20
N LEU A 210 -1.95 5.46 -0.83
CA LEU A 210 -2.97 6.34 -1.39
C LEU A 210 -3.15 7.58 -0.51
N HIS A 211 -3.12 7.37 0.81
CA HIS A 211 -3.17 8.40 1.85
C HIS A 211 -2.18 8.06 2.96
N PRO A 212 -1.71 9.05 3.77
CA PRO A 212 -0.76 8.80 4.85
C PRO A 212 -1.18 7.63 5.74
N LEU A 213 -0.25 6.73 6.03
CA LEU A 213 -0.49 5.56 6.87
C LEU A 213 -0.55 5.99 8.34
N ALA A 214 -1.44 5.38 9.10
CA ALA A 214 -1.55 5.64 10.53
C ALA A 214 -0.28 5.12 11.25
N LEU A 215 0.34 5.99 12.07
CA LEU A 215 1.51 5.63 12.88
C LEU A 215 1.08 4.86 14.14
N PRO A 216 1.91 3.92 14.66
CA PRO A 216 3.20 3.52 14.10
C PRO A 216 3.06 2.66 12.84
N VAL A 217 4.03 2.78 11.94
CA VAL A 217 4.15 1.91 10.76
C VAL A 217 5.41 1.05 10.95
N THR A 218 5.26 -0.27 10.85
CA THR A 218 6.32 -1.24 11.19
C THR A 218 6.35 -2.42 10.21
N GLY A 219 7.42 -3.21 10.26
CA GLY A 219 7.62 -4.40 9.43
C GLY A 219 8.64 -4.14 8.34
N ILE A 220 8.95 -5.17 7.53
CA ILE A 220 10.04 -5.11 6.56
C ILE A 220 9.90 -3.92 5.59
N LEU A 221 8.68 -3.62 5.15
CA LEU A 221 8.38 -2.41 4.36
C LEU A 221 8.10 -1.22 5.27
N GLY A 222 7.37 -1.44 6.36
CA GLY A 222 6.91 -0.37 7.24
C GLY A 222 8.01 0.44 7.92
N ASP A 223 9.14 -0.18 8.27
CA ASP A 223 10.27 0.49 8.94
C ASP A 223 10.97 1.54 8.04
N THR A 224 10.72 1.47 6.73
CA THR A 224 11.20 2.45 5.73
C THR A 224 10.22 3.60 5.51
N TYR A 225 9.01 3.54 6.09
CA TYR A 225 7.97 4.55 5.91
C TYR A 225 8.29 5.83 6.70
N GLY A 226 8.26 6.99 6.02
CA GLY A 226 8.36 8.30 6.66
C GLY A 226 9.75 8.67 7.22
N GLN A 227 10.78 7.87 6.96
CA GLN A 227 12.17 8.17 7.38
C GLN A 227 12.64 9.55 6.87
N ASP A 228 12.29 9.90 5.64
CA ASP A 228 12.64 11.20 5.05
C ASP A 228 11.82 12.36 5.61
N GLN A 229 10.59 12.10 6.11
CA GLN A 229 9.73 13.12 6.70
C GLN A 229 10.22 13.56 8.09
N VAL A 230 10.74 12.61 8.88
CA VAL A 230 11.33 12.93 10.19
C VAL A 230 12.62 13.73 10.02
N GLN A 231 13.43 13.42 8.99
CA GLN A 231 14.65 14.17 8.70
C GLN A 231 14.35 15.60 8.21
N ALA A 232 13.33 15.80 7.37
CA ALA A 232 12.93 17.13 6.90
C ALA A 232 12.43 18.04 8.03
N ALA A 233 11.71 17.51 9.03
CA ALA A 233 11.23 18.29 10.18
C ALA A 233 12.38 18.76 11.11
N SER A 234 13.47 17.99 11.19
CA SER A 234 14.62 18.31 12.04
C SER A 234 15.58 19.37 11.47
N LEU A 235 15.39 19.81 10.22
CA LEU A 235 16.24 20.81 9.57
C LEU A 235 15.71 22.24 9.66
N THR A 236 14.69 22.51 10.48
CA THR A 236 14.29 23.90 10.74
C THR A 236 15.34 24.55 11.66
N PRO A 237 16.23 25.43 11.20
CA PRO A 237 17.12 26.14 12.11
C PRO A 237 16.23 26.92 13.07
N VAL A 238 16.40 26.68 14.37
CA VAL A 238 15.86 27.57 15.39
C VAL A 238 16.51 28.92 15.12
N GLN A 239 15.77 29.80 14.44
CA GLN A 239 16.18 31.18 14.22
C GLN A 239 16.12 31.84 15.60
N GLN A 240 17.21 31.72 16.34
CA GLN A 240 17.38 32.28 17.66
C GLN A 240 17.18 33.79 17.52
N LEU A 241 16.02 34.27 17.98
CA LEU A 241 15.70 35.70 17.96
C LEU A 241 16.85 36.45 18.64
N PRO A 242 17.43 37.48 17.98
CA PRO A 242 18.45 38.29 18.61
C PRO A 242 17.84 38.91 19.86
N THR A 243 18.42 38.59 21.02
CA THR A 243 18.08 39.24 22.28
C THR A 243 18.48 40.70 22.14
N ALA A 244 17.51 41.59 21.98
CA ALA A 244 17.74 43.02 21.97
C ALA A 244 18.29 43.42 23.35
N ALA A 245 19.57 43.82 23.38
CA ALA A 245 20.17 44.43 24.55
C ALA A 245 19.52 45.81 24.74
N LEU A 246 18.73 45.95 25.80
CA LEU A 246 18.18 47.22 26.26
C LEU A 246 19.34 48.03 26.87
N VAL A 247 19.86 49.01 26.13
CA VAL A 247 20.78 50.01 26.69
C VAL A 247 19.92 51.14 27.23
N ALA A 248 19.99 51.35 28.55
CA ALA A 248 19.40 52.50 29.22
C ALA A 248 20.45 53.62 29.29
N GLU A 249 20.05 54.83 28.88
CA GLU A 249 20.65 56.11 29.28
C GLU A 249 19.58 56.96 29.97
#